data_AF-A0A418HJM1-F1
#
_entry.id   AF-A0A418HJM1-F1
#
_cell.length_a   1.000
_cell.length_b   1.000
_cell.length_c   1.000
_cell.angle_alpha   90.00
_cell.angle_beta   90.00
_cell.angle_gamma   90.00
#
_symmetry.space_group_name_H-M   'P 1'
#
loop_
_entity.id
_entity.type
_entity.pdbx_description
1 polymer ?
#
loop_
_entity_poly.entity_id
_entity_poly.type
_entity_poly.pdbx_seq_one_letter_code
_entity_poly.pdbx_strand_id
1 'polypeptide(L)'
;SEVTSESTQITGTGEPGSTVKVELPDGTELTGVADDQGNYTIDLPDNKKFNGGESIKITSTDASGTKSDDAVVEVKDTTPPVAPTVSEVTSE
;
A
#
# COMPACT_ATOMS: atom_id res chain seq x y z
N SER A 1 -7.05 -0.16 -5.94
CA SER A 1 -7.87 -0.12 -4.73
C SER A 1 -7.47 1.04 -3.85
N GLU A 2 -8.29 1.44 -2.87
CA GLU A 2 -7.86 2.37 -1.81
C GLU A 2 -6.75 1.70 -0.98
N VAL A 3 -5.73 2.46 -0.58
CA VAL A 3 -4.68 2.02 0.35
C VAL A 3 -4.77 2.88 1.60
N THR A 4 -4.72 2.25 2.76
CA THR A 4 -4.87 2.91 4.07
C THR A 4 -3.69 2.61 4.98
N SER A 5 -3.56 3.35 6.09
CA SER A 5 -2.52 3.13 7.10
C SER A 5 -2.56 1.73 7.75
N GLU A 6 -3.68 1.02 7.60
CA GLU A 6 -3.91 -0.34 8.12
C GLU A 6 -3.90 -1.41 7.02
N SER A 7 -3.58 -1.06 5.77
CA SER A 7 -3.54 -2.02 4.67
C SER A 7 -2.34 -2.97 4.78
N THR A 8 -2.58 -4.27 4.58
CA THR A 8 -1.53 -5.31 4.58
C THR A 8 -1.14 -5.76 3.17
N GLN A 9 -1.87 -5.32 2.16
CA GLN A 9 -1.64 -5.70 0.76
C GLN A 9 -2.08 -4.58 -0.17
N ILE A 10 -1.46 -4.53 -1.34
CA ILE A 10 -1.89 -3.71 -2.47
C ILE A 10 -2.45 -4.63 -3.53
N THR A 11 -3.68 -4.34 -3.95
CA THR A 11 -4.36 -5.04 -5.03
C THR A 11 -4.69 -4.09 -6.16
N GLY A 12 -4.59 -4.58 -7.39
CA GLY A 12 -5.01 -3.81 -8.55
C GLY A 12 -5.07 -4.67 -9.81
N THR A 13 -5.15 -3.99 -10.95
CA THR A 13 -5.16 -4.60 -12.26
C THR A 13 -4.00 -4.09 -13.12
N GLY A 14 -3.49 -4.96 -13.98
CA GLY A 14 -2.43 -4.69 -14.95
C GLY A 14 -2.63 -5.54 -16.20
N GLU A 15 -1.72 -5.43 -17.16
CA GLU A 15 -1.70 -6.34 -18.31
C GLU A 15 -1.38 -7.77 -17.84
N PRO A 16 -2.09 -8.82 -18.29
CA PRO A 16 -1.80 -10.19 -17.90
C PRO A 16 -0.33 -10.58 -18.13
N GLY A 17 0.30 -11.17 -17.11
CA GLY A 17 1.71 -11.56 -17.14
C GLY A 17 2.71 -10.40 -17.00
N SER A 18 2.24 -9.15 -16.88
CA SER A 18 3.12 -8.01 -16.62
C SER A 18 3.68 -8.03 -15.20
N THR A 19 4.91 -7.53 -15.05
CA THR A 19 5.54 -7.35 -13.74
C THR A 19 5.14 -6.00 -13.17
N VAL A 20 4.44 -6.03 -12.03
CA VAL A 20 4.06 -4.83 -11.28
C VAL A 20 5.13 -4.55 -10.24
N LYS A 21 5.61 -3.32 -10.22
CA LYS A 21 6.55 -2.80 -9.22
C LYS A 21 5.85 -1.74 -8.38
N VAL A 22 5.95 -1.88 -7.07
CA VAL A 22 5.46 -0.94 -6.07
C VAL A 22 6.66 -0.34 -5.34
N GLU A 23 6.80 0.97 -5.39
CA GLU A 23 7.77 1.75 -4.63
C GLU A 23 7.05 2.38 -3.43
N LEU A 24 7.46 1.98 -2.23
CA LEU A 24 6.95 2.47 -0.96
C LEU A 24 7.59 3.83 -0.60
N PRO A 25 7.03 4.58 0.37
CA PRO A 25 7.47 5.95 0.69
C PRO A 25 8.93 6.07 1.14
N ASP A 26 9.51 5.00 1.70
CA ASP A 26 10.91 4.94 2.12
C ASP A 26 11.88 4.47 1.01
N GLY A 27 11.36 4.26 -0.21
CA GLY A 27 12.12 3.73 -1.35
C GLY A 27 12.20 2.21 -1.43
N THR A 28 11.56 1.46 -0.52
CA THR A 28 11.48 -0.01 -0.62
C THR A 28 10.69 -0.39 -1.86
N GLU A 29 11.24 -1.30 -2.65
CA GLU A 29 10.59 -1.80 -3.87
C GLU A 29 10.04 -3.21 -3.64
N LEU A 30 8.76 -3.40 -3.96
CA LEU A 30 8.07 -4.68 -3.96
C LEU A 30 7.67 -5.02 -5.38
N THR A 31 7.58 -6.31 -5.69
CA THR A 31 7.17 -6.76 -7.02
C THR A 31 6.13 -7.87 -6.94
N GLY A 32 5.27 -7.91 -7.95
CA GLY A 32 4.29 -8.96 -8.18
C GLY A 32 4.04 -9.13 -9.68
N VAL A 33 3.36 -10.20 -10.05
CA VAL A 33 2.97 -10.46 -11.44
C VAL A 33 1.45 -10.43 -11.53
N ALA A 34 0.92 -9.75 -12.55
CA ALA A 34 -0.50 -9.81 -12.84
C ALA A 34 -0.86 -11.18 -13.42
N ASP A 35 -1.92 -11.81 -12.90
CA ASP A 35 -2.40 -13.11 -13.35
C ASP A 35 -2.98 -13.05 -14.78
N ASP A 36 -3.42 -14.20 -15.30
CA ASP A 36 -4.01 -14.31 -16.65
C ASP A 36 -5.29 -13.48 -16.84
N GLN A 37 -5.92 -13.05 -15.74
CA GLN A 37 -7.08 -12.17 -15.73
C GLN A 37 -6.68 -10.69 -15.51
N GLY A 38 -5.39 -10.42 -15.35
CA GLY A 38 -4.83 -9.09 -15.13
C GLY A 38 -4.88 -8.62 -13.67
N ASN A 39 -5.22 -9.48 -12.70
CA ASN A 39 -5.23 -9.09 -11.29
C ASN A 39 -3.87 -9.32 -10.64
N TYR A 40 -3.44 -8.42 -9.77
CA TYR A 40 -2.25 -8.63 -8.94
C TYR A 40 -2.56 -8.35 -7.47
N THR A 41 -1.81 -9.02 -6.60
CA THR A 41 -1.74 -8.77 -5.16
C THR A 41 -0.29 -8.73 -4.75
N ILE A 42 0.10 -7.71 -3.99
CA ILE A 42 1.45 -7.52 -3.45
C ILE A 42 1.32 -7.32 -1.95
N ASP A 43 1.89 -8.22 -1.17
CA ASP A 43 1.89 -8.14 0.29
C ASP A 43 2.81 -7.00 0.77
N LEU A 44 2.33 -6.23 1.74
CA LEU A 44 3.11 -5.19 2.39
C LEU A 44 3.88 -5.78 3.59
N PRO A 45 5.07 -5.29 3.91
CA PRO A 45 5.83 -5.81 5.05
C PRO A 45 5.13 -5.52 6.38
N ASP A 46 4.88 -6.56 7.20
CA ASP A 46 4.22 -6.43 8.51
C ASP A 46 4.93 -5.49 9.49
N ASN A 47 6.25 -5.34 9.34
CA ASN A 47 7.06 -4.46 10.17
C ASN A 47 6.98 -2.98 9.76
N LYS A 48 6.19 -2.68 8.73
CA LYS A 48 6.07 -1.34 8.19
C LYS A 48 4.71 -0.75 8.53
N LYS A 49 4.75 0.44 9.13
CA LYS A 49 3.57 1.25 9.37
C LYS A 49 3.52 2.36 8.35
N PHE A 50 2.36 2.52 7.73
CA PHE A 50 2.10 3.62 6.82
C PHE A 50 1.40 4.75 7.57
N ASN A 51 1.72 5.97 7.21
CA ASN A 51 1.07 7.18 7.72
C ASN A 51 0.14 7.73 6.63
N GLY A 52 -0.95 8.39 7.05
CA GLY A 52 -1.79 9.11 6.12
C GLY A 52 -1.02 10.19 5.35
N GLY A 53 -1.34 10.35 4.07
CA GLY A 53 -0.70 11.30 3.16
C GLY A 53 0.60 10.81 2.54
N GLU A 54 1.08 9.62 2.90
CA GLU A 54 2.23 9.01 2.23
C GLU A 54 1.87 8.60 0.79
N SER A 55 2.85 8.67 -0.12
CA SER A 55 2.66 8.34 -1.53
C SER A 55 3.35 7.02 -1.89
N ILE A 56 2.61 6.13 -2.53
CA ILE A 56 3.10 4.87 -3.09
C ILE A 56 3.07 4.99 -4.61
N LYS A 57 4.18 4.65 -5.28
CA LYS A 57 4.23 4.65 -6.74
C LYS A 57 4.13 3.23 -7.27
N ILE A 58 3.39 3.05 -8.35
CA ILE A 58 3.14 1.76 -8.97
C ILE A 58 3.45 1.89 -10.45
N THR A 59 4.20 0.93 -10.98
CA THR A 59 4.49 0.81 -12.41
C THR A 59 4.31 -0.62 -12.84
N SER A 60 3.97 -0.81 -14.11
CA SER A 60 3.96 -2.14 -14.74
C SER A 60 4.98 -2.21 -15.87
N THR A 61 5.57 -3.37 -16.07
CA THR A 61 6.43 -3.70 -17.20
C THR A 61 5.88 -4.91 -17.93
N ASP A 62 5.58 -4.77 -19.21
CA ASP A 62 5.06 -5.85 -20.05
C ASP A 62 6.13 -6.91 -20.36
N ALA A 63 5.71 -8.03 -20.98
CA ALA A 63 6.63 -9.11 -21.36
C ALA A 63 7.67 -8.69 -22.44
N SER A 64 7.43 -7.59 -23.14
CA SER A 64 8.35 -7.01 -24.13
C SER A 64 9.37 -6.05 -23.49
N GLY A 65 9.24 -5.76 -22.20
CA GLY A 65 10.09 -4.84 -21.45
C GLY A 65 9.66 -3.37 -21.49
N THR A 66 8.46 -3.06 -21.99
CA THR A 66 7.92 -1.69 -22.00
C THR A 66 7.35 -1.36 -20.63
N LYS A 67 7.78 -0.22 -20.07
CA LYS A 67 7.32 0.28 -18.77
C LYS A 67 6.15 1.26 -18.93
N SER A 68 5.16 1.18 -18.05
CA SER A 68 4.04 2.15 -17.96
C SER A 68 4.46 3.48 -17.36
N ASP A 69 3.60 4.49 -17.48
CA ASP A 69 3.68 5.68 -16.62
C ASP A 69 3.49 5.33 -15.14
N ASP A 70 3.97 6.20 -14.25
CA ASP A 70 3.81 6.05 -12.80
C ASP A 70 2.36 6.31 -12.38
N ALA A 71 1.75 5.34 -11.71
CA ALA A 71 0.53 5.55 -10.94
C ALA A 71 0.88 5.88 -9.48
N VAL A 72 0.32 6.97 -8.94
CA VAL A 72 0.55 7.37 -7.55
C VAL A 72 -0.71 7.14 -6.73
N VAL A 73 -0.56 6.44 -5.61
CA VAL A 73 -1.63 6.18 -4.64
C VAL A 73 -1.25 6.85 -3.32
N GLU A 74 -2.15 7.68 -2.80
CA GLU A 74 -1.99 8.28 -1.47
C GLU A 74 -2.56 7.34 -0.41
N VAL A 75 -1.80 7.12 0.66
CA VAL A 75 -2.22 6.36 1.82
C VAL A 75 -3.23 7.19 2.61
N LYS A 76 -4.42 6.66 2.82
CA LYS A 76 -5.42 7.30 3.66
C LYS A 76 -5.22 6.93 5.13
N ASP A 77 -5.24 7.92 6.02
CA ASP A 77 -5.21 7.63 7.45
C ASP A 77 -6.55 7.02 7.90
N THR A 78 -6.48 5.81 8.44
CA THR A 78 -7.59 5.15 9.15
C THR A 78 -7.21 4.77 10.57
N THR A 79 -6.09 5.26 11.09
CA THR A 79 -5.64 4.97 12.46
C THR A 79 -6.62 5.61 13.47
N PRO A 80 -7.23 4.83 14.37
CA PRO A 80 -8.11 5.40 15.39
C PRO A 80 -7.31 6.27 16.39
N PRO A 81 -7.91 7.34 16.93
CA PRO A 81 -7.26 8.11 17.98
C PRO A 81 -7.04 7.25 19.24
N VAL A 82 -6.01 7.58 20.01
CA VAL A 82 -5.75 6.93 21.30
C VAL A 82 -6.90 7.25 22.28
N ALA A 83 -7.48 6.22 22.89
CA ALA A 83 -8.55 6.39 23.86
C ALA A 83 -8.03 7.16 25.11
N PRO A 84 -8.80 8.11 25.65
CA PRO A 84 -8.39 8.84 26.85
C PRO A 84 -8.36 7.93 28.08
N THR A 85 -7.40 8.16 28.98
CA THR A 85 -7.35 7.54 30.30
C THR A 85 -7.87 8.50 31.37
N VAL A 86 -8.76 8.05 32.25
CA VAL A 86 -9.26 8.83 33.40
C VAL A 86 -8.50 8.39 34.66
N SER A 87 -8.01 9.34 35.45
CA SER A 87 -7.46 9.03 36.79
C SER A 87 -8.60 8.86 37.79
N GLU A 88 -8.45 7.95 38.75
CA GLU A 88 -9.42 7.79 39.84
C GLU A 88 -9.53 9.09 40.65
N VAL A 89 -10.77 9.53 40.91
CA VAL A 89 -11.06 10.60 41.86
C VAL A 89 -11.42 9.96 43.20
N THR A 90 -10.63 10.21 44.24
CA THR A 90 -10.96 9.83 45.62
C THR A 90 -11.71 10.98 46.28
N SER A 91 -12.87 10.71 46.88
CA SER A 91 -13.57 11.69 47.75
C SER A 91 -12.93 11.70 49.13
N GLU A 92 -12.73 12.90 49.68
CA GLU A 92 -12.62 13.12 51.14
C GLU A 92 -14.01 13.08 51.80
#